data_AF-Q6FFE8-F1
#
_entry.id   AF-Q6FFE8-F1
#
_cell.length_a   1.000
_cell.length_b   1.000
_cell.length_c   1.000
_cell.angle_alpha   90.00
_cell.angle_beta   90.00
_cell.angle_gamma   90.00
#
_symmetry.space_group_name_H-M   'P 1'
#
loop_
_entity.id
_entity.type
_entity.pdbx_description
1 polymer ?
#
loop_
_entity_poly.entity_id
_entity_poly.type
_entity_poly.pdbx_seq_one_letter_code
_entity_poly.pdbx_strand_id
1 'polypeptide(L)'
;MTLVIRSVVLNSLEIYNLLVFIMLETLLHAILEQVDQPKKDLEKNLRALLNEAVEKLDLVSKQEIERQHHALHQANLRLKSLQEQVTLLEQQIHNKK
;
A
#
# COMPACT_ATOMS: atom_id res chain seq x y z
N MET A 1 1.41 -8.42 -19.24
CA MET A 1 1.81 -7.24 -18.45
C MET A 1 0.94 -7.06 -17.20
N THR A 2 -0.39 -6.95 -17.33
CA THR A 2 -1.33 -6.69 -16.21
C THR A 2 -1.31 -7.76 -15.11
N LEU A 3 -1.20 -9.05 -15.46
CA LEU A 3 -1.08 -10.15 -14.50
C LEU A 3 0.23 -10.11 -13.68
N VAL A 4 1.33 -9.67 -14.29
CA VAL A 4 2.65 -9.59 -13.62
C VAL A 4 2.65 -8.46 -12.61
N ILE A 5 2.13 -7.28 -12.99
CA ILE A 5 2.00 -6.14 -12.08
C ILE A 5 1.09 -6.48 -10.89
N ARG A 6 -0.05 -7.14 -11.13
CA ARG A 6 -0.96 -7.58 -10.06
C ARG A 6 -0.29 -8.57 -9.10
N SER A 7 0.49 -9.52 -9.62
CA SER A 7 1.23 -10.50 -8.82
C SER A 7 2.30 -9.86 -7.93
N VAL A 8 3.07 -8.90 -8.47
CA VAL A 8 4.12 -8.18 -7.74
C VAL A 8 3.54 -7.33 -6.61
N VAL A 9 2.41 -6.65 -6.85
CA VAL A 9 1.73 -5.83 -5.82
C VAL A 9 1.19 -6.69 -4.68
N LEU A 10 0.55 -7.83 -4.99
CA LEU A 10 0.04 -8.75 -3.97
C LEU A 10 1.18 -9.31 -3.10
N ASN A 11 2.28 -9.73 -3.72
CA ASN A 11 3.46 -10.21 -2.99
C ASN A 11 4.05 -9.13 -2.07
N SER A 12 4.14 -7.88 -2.56
CA SER A 12 4.64 -6.77 -1.75
C SER A 12 3.75 -6.48 -0.53
N LEU A 13 2.44 -6.66 -0.65
CA LEU A 13 1.49 -6.45 0.45
C LEU A 13 1.58 -7.57 1.49
N GLU A 14 1.71 -8.83 1.06
CA GLU A 14 1.94 -9.98 1.95
C GLU A 14 3.24 -9.83 2.74
N ILE A 15 4.32 -9.39 2.09
CA ILE A 15 5.61 -9.13 2.75
C ILE A 15 5.50 -8.00 3.78
N TYR A 16 4.78 -6.92 3.47
CA TYR A 16 4.56 -5.83 4.41
C TYR A 16 3.78 -6.30 5.65
N ASN A 17 2.73 -7.09 5.46
CA ASN A 17 1.93 -7.63 6.56
C ASN A 17 2.78 -8.55 7.47
N LEU A 18 3.63 -9.39 6.87
CA LEU A 18 4.55 -10.24 7.63
C LEU A 18 5.57 -9.41 8.41
N LEU A 19 6.13 -8.36 7.80
CA LEU A 19 7.10 -7.47 8.45
C LEU A 19 6.48 -6.72 9.64
N VAL A 20 5.27 -6.17 9.45
CA VAL A 20 4.53 -5.46 10.51
C VAL A 20 4.22 -6.40 11.68
N PHE A 21 3.79 -7.62 11.40
CA PHE A 21 3.53 -8.62 12.44
C PHE A 21 4.79 -8.96 13.24
N ILE A 22 5.92 -9.24 12.58
CA ILE A 22 7.20 -9.56 13.23
C ILE A 22 7.67 -8.38 14.10
N MET A 23 7.54 -7.15 13.60
CA MET A 23 7.97 -5.96 14.33
C MET A 23 7.16 -5.75 15.62
N LEU A 24 5.85 -6.04 15.58
CA LEU A 24 4.97 -5.94 16.75
C LEU A 24 5.18 -7.03 17.77
N GLU A 25 5.40 -8.27 17.34
CA GLU A 25 5.81 -9.35 18.24
C GLU A 25 7.12 -9.00 18.95
N THR A 26 8.08 -8.40 18.23
CA THR A 26 9.36 -7.97 18.79
C THR A 26 9.18 -6.88 19.84
N LEU A 27 8.35 -5.86 19.55
CA LEU A 27 8.01 -4.80 20.49
C LEU A 27 7.31 -5.34 21.74
N LEU A 28 6.38 -6.27 21.56
CA LEU A 28 5.66 -6.89 22.66
C LEU A 28 6.60 -7.68 23.58
N HIS A 29 7.52 -8.47 23.02
CA HIS A 29 8.55 -9.17 23.80
C HIS A 29 9.41 -8.19 24.59
N ALA A 30 9.90 -7.11 23.96
CA ALA A 30 10.73 -6.11 24.63
C ALA A 30 10.02 -5.39 25.79
N ILE A 31 8.70 -5.19 25.69
CA ILE A 31 7.88 -4.61 26.76
C ILE A 31 7.70 -5.62 27.90
N LEU A 32 7.39 -6.88 27.60
CA LEU A 32 7.14 -7.91 28.62
C LEU A 32 8.40 -8.36 29.36
N GLU A 33 9.58 -8.23 28.75
CA GLU A 33 10.86 -8.47 29.42
C GLU A 33 11.08 -7.49 30.59
N GLN A 34 10.58 -6.27 30.49
CA GLN A 34 10.80 -5.19 31.47
C GLN A 34 9.75 -5.12 32.59
N VAL A 35 8.71 -5.96 32.56
CA VAL A 35 7.60 -5.92 33.54
C VAL A 35 7.71 -7.07 34.52
N ASP A 36 7.72 -6.81 35.83
CA ASP A 36 7.93 -7.89 36.80
C ASP A 36 6.72 -8.84 36.95
N GLN A 37 5.48 -8.35 37.18
CA GLN A 37 4.21 -9.11 37.18
C GLN A 37 2.98 -8.16 37.08
N PRO A 38 1.79 -8.57 36.56
CA PRO A 38 1.45 -9.86 35.95
C PRO A 38 1.59 -9.83 34.42
N LYS A 39 2.57 -10.56 33.89
CA LYS A 39 2.93 -10.58 32.46
C LYS A 39 1.80 -11.08 31.54
N LYS A 40 0.98 -12.05 31.99
CA LYS A 40 -0.03 -12.70 31.13
C LYS A 40 -1.21 -11.81 30.75
N ASP A 41 -1.78 -11.09 31.71
CA ASP A 41 -2.93 -10.21 31.43
C ASP A 41 -2.48 -8.99 30.64
N LEU A 42 -1.29 -8.46 30.95
CA LEU A 42 -0.67 -7.39 30.19
C LEU A 42 -0.36 -7.82 28.75
N GLU A 43 0.24 -9.00 28.56
CA GLU A 43 0.50 -9.57 27.23
C GLU A 43 -0.78 -9.67 26.42
N LYS A 44 -1.85 -10.25 27.00
CA LYS A 44 -3.12 -10.43 26.30
C LYS A 44 -3.71 -9.09 25.85
N ASN A 45 -3.74 -8.10 26.74
CA ASN A 45 -4.27 -6.77 26.42
C ASN A 45 -3.41 -6.05 25.39
N LEU A 46 -2.09 -6.16 25.49
CA LEU A 46 -1.16 -5.53 24.56
C LEU A 46 -1.24 -6.18 23.18
N ARG A 47 -1.32 -7.52 23.09
CA ARG A 47 -1.59 -8.24 21.83
C ARG A 47 -2.90 -7.77 21.19
N ALA A 48 -3.96 -7.61 21.98
CA ALA A 48 -5.25 -7.12 21.46
C ALA A 48 -5.13 -5.70 20.89
N LEU A 49 -4.50 -4.77 21.61
CA LEU A 49 -4.28 -3.40 21.16
C LEU A 49 -3.38 -3.32 19.91
N LEU A 50 -2.30 -4.11 19.87
CA LEU A 50 -1.40 -4.15 18.71
C LEU A 50 -2.11 -4.72 17.49
N ASN A 51 -2.92 -5.77 17.65
CA ASN A 51 -3.72 -6.33 16.56
C ASN A 51 -4.74 -5.31 16.02
N GLU A 52 -5.44 -4.59 16.90
CA GLU A 52 -6.38 -3.53 16.50
C GLU A 52 -5.67 -2.40 15.74
N ALA A 53 -4.48 -1.99 16.21
CA ALA A 53 -3.67 -0.99 15.52
C ALA A 53 -3.22 -1.45 14.12
N VAL A 54 -2.80 -2.72 13.97
CA VAL A 54 -2.46 -3.30 12.66
C VAL A 54 -3.65 -3.32 11.73
N GLU A 55 -4.81 -3.76 12.22
CA GLU A 55 -6.01 -3.85 11.41
C GLU A 55 -6.42 -2.47 10.87
N LYS A 56 -6.28 -1.44 11.70
CA LYS A 56 -6.50 -0.05 11.28
C LYS A 56 -5.47 0.42 10.25
N LEU A 57 -4.19 0.06 10.40
CA LEU A 57 -3.15 0.38 9.43
C LEU A 57 -3.36 -0.34 8.10
N ASP A 58 -3.79 -1.60 8.12
CA ASP A 58 -4.13 -2.38 6.92
C ASP A 58 -5.31 -1.75 6.17
N LEU A 59 -6.35 -1.29 6.90
CA LEU A 59 -7.46 -0.56 6.30
C LEU A 59 -7.00 0.73 5.59
N VAL A 60 -6.15 1.53 6.23
CA VAL A 60 -5.62 2.77 5.65
C VAL A 60 -4.72 2.46 4.44
N SER A 61 -3.91 1.40 4.51
CA SER A 61 -3.05 0.95 3.41
C SER A 61 -3.87 0.55 2.18
N LYS A 62 -4.94 -0.23 2.38
CA LYS A 62 -5.87 -0.60 1.29
C LYS A 62 -6.51 0.64 0.64
N GLN A 63 -6.95 1.60 1.44
CA GLN A 63 -7.52 2.86 0.93
C GLN A 63 -6.51 3.66 0.11
N GLU A 64 -5.26 3.73 0.55
CA GLU A 64 -4.20 4.44 -0.15
C GLU A 64 -3.84 3.75 -1.48
N ILE A 65 -3.81 2.42 -1.52
CA ILE A 65 -3.59 1.65 -2.76
C ILE A 65 -4.72 1.91 -3.76
N GLU A 66 -5.98 1.89 -3.33
CA GLU A 66 -7.12 2.23 -4.21
C GLU A 66 -7.03 3.66 -4.74
N ARG A 67 -6.64 4.62 -3.89
CA ARG A 67 -6.41 6.00 -4.29
C ARG A 67 -5.31 6.11 -5.35
N GLN A 68 -4.22 5.37 -5.19
CA GLN A 68 -3.12 5.33 -6.16
C GLN A 68 -3.54 4.69 -7.48
N HIS A 69 -4.32 3.60 -7.45
CA HIS A 69 -4.90 3.00 -8.65
C HIS A 69 -5.77 4.00 -9.42
N HIS A 70 -6.64 4.74 -8.71
CA HIS A 70 -7.45 5.79 -9.30
C HIS A 70 -6.61 6.90 -9.93
N ALA A 71 -5.58 7.39 -9.22
CA ALA A 71 -4.69 8.43 -9.72
C ALA A 71 -3.93 7.97 -10.99
N LEU A 72 -3.43 6.73 -11.00
CA LEU A 72 -2.74 6.14 -12.14
C LEU A 72 -3.68 5.99 -13.33
N HIS A 73 -4.92 5.54 -13.11
CA HIS A 73 -5.93 5.45 -14.17
C HIS A 73 -6.19 6.83 -14.79
N GLN A 74 -6.38 7.86 -13.98
CA GLN A 74 -6.56 9.24 -14.45
C GLN A 74 -5.33 9.76 -15.20
N ALA A 75 -4.12 9.46 -14.74
CA ALA A 75 -2.89 9.82 -15.44
C ALA A 75 -2.83 9.17 -16.83
N ASN A 76 -3.18 7.88 -16.95
CA ASN A 76 -3.23 7.18 -18.23
C ASN A 76 -4.24 7.79 -19.21
N LEU A 77 -5.42 8.20 -18.72
CA LEU A 77 -6.42 8.89 -19.55
C LEU A 77 -5.90 10.24 -20.08
N ARG A 78 -5.25 11.02 -19.21
CA ARG A 78 -4.63 12.30 -19.60
C ARG A 78 -3.52 12.10 -20.62
N LEU A 79 -2.66 11.12 -20.42
CA LEU A 79 -1.59 10.77 -21.37
C LEU A 79 -2.16 10.41 -22.74
N LYS A 80 -3.22 9.59 -22.79
CA LYS A 80 -3.88 9.24 -24.04
C LYS A 80 -4.44 10.46 -24.77
N SER A 81 -5.10 11.36 -24.05
CA SER A 81 -5.63 12.60 -24.63
C SER A 81 -4.53 13.52 -25.15
N LEU A 82 -3.42 13.65 -24.42
CA LEU A 82 -2.27 14.43 -24.87
C LEU A 82 -1.61 13.82 -26.11
N GLN A 83 -1.50 12.49 -26.17
CA GLN A 83 -0.99 11.76 -27.33
C GLN A 83 -1.84 12.08 -28.58
N GLU A 84 -3.17 12.02 -28.46
CA GLU A 84 -4.10 12.34 -29.55
C GLU A 84 -3.96 13.80 -30.01
N GLN A 85 -3.84 14.75 -29.07
CA GLN A 85 -3.62 16.15 -29.39
C GLN A 85 -2.30 16.39 -30.12
N VAL A 86 -1.21 15.76 -29.67
CA VAL A 86 0.10 15.87 -30.32
C VAL A 86 0.04 15.31 -31.74
N THR A 87 -0.56 14.13 -31.95
CA THR A 87 -0.71 13.55 -33.28
C THR A 87 -1.53 14.45 -34.22
N LEU A 88 -2.61 15.08 -33.74
CA LEU A 88 -3.37 16.04 -34.53
C LEU A 88 -2.54 17.27 -34.91
N LEU A 89 -1.76 17.81 -33.98
CA LEU A 89 -0.88 18.94 -34.24
C LEU A 89 0.21 18.58 -35.26
N GLU A 90 0.82 17.40 -35.14
CA GLU A 90 1.81 16.88 -36.09
C GLU A 90 1.21 16.76 -37.50
N GLN A 91 -0.01 16.24 -37.63
CA GLN A 91 -0.73 16.16 -38.92
C GLN A 91 -1.03 17.54 -39.51
N GLN A 92 -1.46 18.51 -38.69
CA GLN A 92 -1.73 19.88 -39.15
C GLN A 92 -0.46 20.59 -39.66
N ILE A 93 0.68 20.35 -39.01
CA ILE A 93 1.97 20.90 -39.47
C ILE A 93 2.39 20.24 -40.77
N HIS A 94 2.22 18.91 -40.90
CA HIS A 94 2.56 18.18 -42.12
C HIS A 94 1.70 18.62 -43.32
N ASN A 95 0.40 18.80 -43.13
CA ASN A 95 -0.53 19.23 -44.19
C ASN A 95 -0.38 20.71 -44.61
N LYS A 96 0.39 21.52 -43.85
CA LYS A 96 0.67 22.93 -44.18
C LYS A 96 1.98 23.13 -44.97
N LYS A 97 2.78 22.09 -45.16
CA LYS A 97 3.96 22.09 -46.04
C LYS A 97 3.59 21.52 -47.41
#